data_AF-A0A174HL08-F1
#
_entry.id   AF-A0A174HL08-F1
#
_cell.length_a   1.000
_cell.length_b   1.000
_cell.length_c   1.000
_cell.angle_alpha   90.00
_cell.angle_beta   90.00
_cell.angle_gamma   90.00
#
_symmetry.space_group_name_H-M   'P 1'
#
loop_
_entity.id
_entity.type
_entity.pdbx_description
1 polymer ?
#
loop_
_entity_poly.entity_id
_entity_poly.type
_entity_poly.pdbx_seq_one_letter_code
_entity_poly.pdbx_strand_id
1 'polypeptide(L)'
;MRPFLRAKVIFFNLSFIMIVRAKELVDDGTIQCIKAAHGDPNRVHELNYHCKDDLTVFYGHDYAAMEGLLAGEDGWLSGFPAVLPKQCRRLQNACFAKDVDAAIAAQNNI
;
A
#
# COMPACT_ATOMS: atom_id res chain seq x y z
N MET A 1 -10.85 1.72 -26.75
CA MET A 1 -9.49 1.66 -26.14
C MET A 1 -9.45 2.71 -25.04
N ARG A 2 -9.13 2.35 -23.79
CA ARG A 2 -8.90 3.34 -22.74
C ARG A 2 -7.53 4.01 -23.01
N PRO A 3 -7.44 5.35 -23.02
CA PRO A 3 -6.19 6.04 -23.36
C PRO A 3 -5.09 5.72 -22.35
N PHE A 4 -3.84 5.75 -22.81
CA PHE A 4 -2.64 5.51 -22.01
C PHE A 4 -2.54 6.58 -20.91
N LEU A 5 -2.93 6.25 -19.67
CA LEU A 5 -2.79 7.17 -18.53
C LEU A 5 -1.30 7.38 -18.24
N ARG A 6 -0.84 8.64 -18.31
CA ARG A 6 0.47 9.01 -17.74
C ARG A 6 0.36 8.92 -16.22
N ALA A 7 1.13 8.03 -15.60
CA ALA A 7 1.26 8.01 -14.14
C ALA A 7 1.87 9.34 -13.67
N LYS A 8 1.09 10.16 -12.95
CA LYS A 8 1.61 11.34 -12.26
C LYS A 8 2.16 10.87 -10.91
N VAL A 9 3.47 11.02 -10.72
CA VAL A 9 4.09 10.79 -9.41
C VAL A 9 4.02 12.10 -8.64
N ILE A 10 3.31 12.08 -7.53
CA ILE A 10 3.07 13.23 -6.68
C ILE A 10 3.60 12.90 -5.29
N PHE A 11 4.63 13.63 -4.82
CA PHE A 11 5.24 13.44 -3.50
C PHE A 11 4.69 14.46 -2.51
N PHE A 12 4.05 14.00 -1.44
CA PHE A 12 3.66 14.83 -0.31
C PHE A 12 3.84 14.07 1.00
N ASN A 13 3.99 14.81 2.10
CA ASN A 13 3.94 14.25 3.44
C ASN A 13 2.47 13.99 3.79
N LEU A 14 2.08 12.73 4.03
CA LEU A 14 0.73 12.43 4.50
C LEU A 14 0.62 12.80 5.98
N SER A 15 0.08 13.98 6.28
CA SER A 15 -0.51 14.29 7.58
C SER A 15 -2.04 14.12 7.50
N PHE A 16 -2.76 14.22 8.63
CA PHE A 16 -4.22 14.00 8.66
C PHE A 16 -4.99 14.85 7.63
N ILE A 17 -4.62 16.13 7.47
CA ILE A 17 -5.23 17.03 6.47
C ILE A 17 -5.02 16.56 5.02
N MET A 18 -3.98 15.77 4.76
CA MET A 18 -3.64 15.32 3.42
C MET A 18 -4.42 14.08 2.97
N ILE A 19 -5.02 13.31 3.87
CA ILE A 19 -5.91 12.21 3.48
C ILE A 19 -7.21 12.75 2.90
N VAL A 20 -7.73 13.82 3.49
CA VAL A 20 -8.87 14.56 2.92
C VAL A 20 -8.50 15.12 1.55
N ARG A 21 -7.28 15.67 1.38
CA ARG A 21 -6.80 16.14 0.08
C ARG A 21 -6.59 15.00 -0.93
N ALA A 22 -6.16 13.83 -0.48
CA ALA A 22 -6.04 12.65 -1.33
C ALA A 22 -7.39 12.27 -1.93
N LYS A 23 -8.47 12.33 -1.13
CA LYS A 23 -9.83 12.13 -1.63
C LYS A 23 -10.20 13.13 -2.74
N GLU A 24 -9.92 14.40 -2.55
CA GLU A 24 -10.22 15.42 -3.59
C GLU A 24 -9.50 15.12 -4.92
N LEU A 25 -8.25 14.65 -4.84
CA LEU A 25 -7.45 14.27 -6.01
C LEU A 25 -7.90 12.94 -6.65
N VAL A 26 -8.52 12.05 -5.87
CA VAL A 26 -9.16 10.82 -6.37
C VAL A 26 -10.46 11.19 -7.08
N ASP A 27 -11.31 11.99 -6.42
CA ASP A 27 -12.61 12.43 -6.91
C ASP A 27 -12.49 13.24 -8.23
N ASP A 28 -11.43 14.05 -8.39
CA ASP A 28 -11.14 14.78 -9.63
C ASP A 28 -10.37 13.99 -10.70
N GLY A 29 -10.00 12.74 -10.39
CA GLY A 29 -9.30 11.82 -11.29
C GLY A 29 -7.81 12.13 -11.50
N THR A 30 -7.21 13.02 -10.69
CA THR A 30 -5.77 13.33 -10.76
C THR A 30 -4.90 12.15 -10.35
N ILE A 31 -5.32 11.36 -9.35
CA ILE A 31 -4.60 10.18 -8.87
C ILE A 31 -5.48 8.93 -8.87
N GLN A 32 -4.86 7.77 -9.04
CA GLN A 32 -5.51 6.45 -9.00
C GLN A 32 -4.82 5.50 -8.02
N CYS A 33 -3.62 5.84 -7.56
CA CYS A 33 -2.89 5.06 -6.59
C CYS A 33 -2.01 5.92 -5.67
N ILE A 34 -1.73 5.39 -4.48
CA ILE A 34 -0.80 5.99 -3.52
C ILE A 34 0.15 4.91 -3.01
N LYS A 35 1.46 5.23 -2.99
CA LYS A 35 2.45 4.51 -2.19
C LYS A 35 2.56 5.19 -0.81
N ALA A 36 2.01 4.56 0.22
CA ALA A 36 2.06 5.03 1.61
C ALA A 36 3.45 4.78 2.23
N ALA A 37 4.38 5.71 1.98
CA ALA A 37 5.76 5.66 2.48
C ALA A 37 5.97 6.39 3.82
N HIS A 38 4.94 6.50 4.67
CA HIS A 38 5.06 7.09 6.01
C HIS A 38 5.65 6.11 7.02
N GLY A 39 5.40 4.81 6.86
CA GLY A 39 5.89 3.77 7.75
C GLY A 39 4.87 3.20 8.70
N ASP A 40 3.89 4.02 9.07
CA ASP A 40 2.79 3.62 9.94
C ASP A 40 1.69 2.91 9.13
N PRO A 41 1.41 1.61 9.41
CA PRO A 41 0.32 0.88 8.76
C PRO A 41 -1.06 1.52 8.96
N ASN A 42 -1.25 2.36 9.99
CA ASN A 42 -2.49 3.14 10.17
C ASN A 42 -2.84 3.97 8.94
N ARG A 43 -1.84 4.40 8.15
CA ARG A 43 -2.08 5.16 6.93
C ARG A 43 -2.86 4.35 5.88
N VAL A 44 -2.70 3.03 5.85
CA VAL A 44 -3.50 2.15 4.99
C VAL A 44 -4.97 2.16 5.43
N HIS A 45 -5.22 2.07 6.73
CA HIS A 45 -6.58 2.15 7.28
C HIS A 45 -7.25 3.48 6.95
N GLU A 46 -6.55 4.60 7.15
CA GLU A 46 -7.11 5.93 6.85
C GLU A 46 -7.42 6.09 5.35
N LEU A 47 -6.51 5.71 4.46
CA LEU A 47 -6.73 5.79 3.01
C LEU A 47 -7.90 4.90 2.57
N ASN A 48 -7.98 3.68 3.10
CA ASN A 48 -9.09 2.77 2.81
C ASN A 48 -10.42 3.32 3.35
N TYR A 49 -10.44 3.90 4.56
CA TYR A 49 -11.66 4.48 5.12
C TYR A 49 -12.24 5.59 4.23
N HIS A 50 -11.38 6.40 3.61
CA HIS A 50 -11.82 7.53 2.80
C HIS A 50 -11.98 7.23 1.29
N CYS A 51 -11.24 6.27 0.74
CA CYS A 51 -11.07 6.13 -0.71
C CYS A 51 -11.06 4.68 -1.25
N LYS A 52 -11.36 3.64 -0.45
CA LYS A 52 -11.10 2.23 -0.80
C LYS A 52 -11.57 1.78 -2.19
N ASP A 53 -12.75 2.23 -2.64
CA ASP A 53 -13.31 1.75 -3.90
C ASP A 53 -12.69 2.42 -5.14
N ASP A 54 -12.05 3.58 -4.96
CA ASP A 54 -11.56 4.45 -6.04
C ASP A 54 -10.03 4.64 -6.03
N LEU A 55 -9.33 4.13 -5.02
CA LEU A 55 -7.89 4.33 -4.83
C LEU A 55 -7.15 3.00 -4.58
N THR A 56 -6.16 2.70 -5.41
CA THR A 56 -5.20 1.61 -5.14
C THR A 56 -4.15 2.04 -4.11
N VAL A 57 -4.05 1.34 -2.99
CA VAL A 57 -3.10 1.64 -1.92
C VAL A 57 -1.95 0.63 -1.92
N PHE A 58 -0.72 1.12 -1.94
CA PHE A 58 0.48 0.33 -1.74
C PHE A 58 1.19 0.73 -0.44
N TYR A 59 1.53 -0.20 0.44
CA TYR A 59 2.43 0.14 1.54
C TYR A 59 3.87 0.24 1.07
N GLY A 60 4.57 1.23 1.64
CA GLY A 60 5.82 1.74 1.08
C GLY A 60 7.09 1.32 1.79
N HIS A 61 7.01 0.56 2.89
CA HIS A 61 8.15 0.23 3.75
C HIS A 61 8.33 -1.27 3.94
N ASP A 62 9.51 -1.67 4.37
CA ASP A 62 9.87 -3.09 4.53
C ASP A 62 9.64 -3.63 5.95
N TYR A 63 9.73 -2.76 6.96
CA TYR A 63 9.74 -3.17 8.37
C TYR A 63 8.36 -3.51 8.96
N ALA A 64 7.26 -3.04 8.36
CA ALA A 64 5.90 -3.41 8.78
C ALA A 64 5.02 -3.77 7.58
N ALA A 65 5.62 -4.52 6.63
CA ALA A 65 4.94 -4.99 5.43
C ALA A 65 3.78 -5.93 5.77
N MET A 66 3.95 -6.83 6.74
CA MET A 66 2.89 -7.73 7.21
C MET A 66 1.65 -6.95 7.68
N GLU A 67 1.85 -5.93 8.51
CA GLU A 67 0.79 -5.12 9.09
C GLU A 67 0.06 -4.32 8.01
N GLY A 68 0.78 -3.70 7.08
CA GLY A 68 0.17 -3.01 5.93
C GLY A 68 -0.66 -3.97 5.07
N LEU A 69 -0.08 -5.11 4.69
CA LEU A 69 -0.75 -6.12 3.86
C LEU A 69 -2.01 -6.67 4.54
N LEU A 70 -1.97 -6.91 5.85
CA LEU A 70 -3.13 -7.38 6.60
C LEU A 70 -4.19 -6.28 6.81
N ALA A 71 -3.78 -5.01 6.93
CA ALA A 71 -4.65 -3.84 6.99
C ALA A 71 -5.50 -3.63 5.71
N GLY A 72 -5.15 -4.32 4.63
CA GLY A 72 -5.97 -4.41 3.41
C GLY A 72 -5.54 -3.46 2.31
N GLU A 73 -4.24 -3.17 2.20
CA GLU A 73 -3.69 -2.58 0.99
C GLU A 73 -3.81 -3.54 -0.22
N ASP A 74 -3.69 -2.98 -1.41
CA ASP A 74 -3.73 -3.72 -2.68
C ASP A 74 -2.37 -4.31 -3.05
N GLY A 75 -1.30 -3.84 -2.41
CA GLY A 75 0.02 -4.42 -2.58
C GLY A 75 1.12 -3.69 -1.83
N TRP A 76 2.34 -4.11 -2.12
CA TRP A 76 3.54 -3.69 -1.41
C TRP A 76 4.60 -3.20 -2.40
N LEU A 77 5.10 -1.98 -2.21
CA LEU A 77 6.08 -1.34 -3.09
C LEU A 77 7.21 -0.70 -2.27
N SER A 78 8.29 -1.42 -2.07
CA SER A 78 9.45 -1.01 -1.24
C SER A 78 10.76 -1.60 -1.78
N GLY A 79 11.84 -1.57 -0.98
CA GLY A 79 13.15 -2.06 -1.38
C GLY A 79 13.26 -3.59 -1.38
N PHE A 80 12.72 -4.27 -0.37
CA PHE A 80 12.88 -5.72 -0.26
C PHE A 80 12.22 -6.51 -1.40
N PRO A 81 11.01 -6.17 -1.91
CA PRO A 81 10.45 -6.87 -3.06
C PRO A 81 11.33 -6.83 -4.31
N ALA A 82 12.22 -5.83 -4.44
CA ALA A 82 13.18 -5.74 -5.54
C ALA A 82 14.43 -6.61 -5.33
N VAL A 83 14.86 -6.82 -4.07
CA VAL A 83 16.12 -7.54 -3.73
C VAL A 83 15.87 -8.99 -3.33
N LEU A 84 14.75 -9.26 -2.66
CA LEU A 84 14.35 -10.54 -2.06
C LEU A 84 12.95 -10.97 -2.55
N PRO A 85 12.69 -11.04 -3.86
CA PRO A 85 11.34 -11.18 -4.41
C PRO A 85 10.64 -12.48 -3.99
N LYS A 86 11.39 -13.58 -3.80
CA LYS A 86 10.81 -14.87 -3.39
C LYS A 86 10.31 -14.81 -1.95
N GLN A 87 11.10 -14.26 -1.04
CA GLN A 87 10.74 -14.11 0.37
C GLN A 87 9.54 -13.18 0.52
N CYS A 88 9.61 -12.02 -0.14
CA CYS A 88 8.55 -11.03 -0.12
C CYS A 88 7.22 -11.57 -0.70
N ARG A 89 7.29 -12.37 -1.77
CA ARG A 89 6.09 -13.00 -2.35
C ARG A 89 5.44 -13.99 -1.40
N ARG A 90 6.21 -14.75 -0.61
CA ARG A 90 5.65 -15.67 0.40
C ARG A 90 4.86 -14.90 1.46
N LEU A 91 5.43 -13.83 1.98
CA LEU A 91 4.72 -12.95 2.93
C LEU A 91 3.43 -12.40 2.31
N GLN A 92 3.53 -11.79 1.12
CA GLN A 92 2.37 -11.22 0.44
C GLN A 92 1.26 -12.24 0.23
N ASN A 93 1.60 -13.46 -0.21
CA ASN A 93 0.61 -14.51 -0.43
C ASN A 93 -0.07 -14.94 0.88
N ALA A 94 0.69 -15.08 1.98
CA ALA A 94 0.14 -15.42 3.29
C ALA A 94 -0.81 -14.33 3.81
N CYS A 95 -0.39 -13.05 3.73
CA CYS A 95 -1.23 -11.93 4.11
C CYS A 95 -2.52 -11.83 3.26
N PHE A 96 -2.43 -12.07 1.96
CA PHE A 96 -3.59 -12.02 1.05
C PHE A 96 -4.55 -13.20 1.27
N ALA A 97 -4.02 -14.36 1.66
CA ALA A 97 -4.82 -15.51 2.11
C ALA A 97 -5.40 -15.34 3.52
N LYS A 98 -5.04 -14.25 4.23
CA LYS A 98 -5.37 -14.01 5.65
C LYS A 98 -4.90 -15.13 6.58
N ASP A 99 -3.81 -15.80 6.21
CA ASP A 99 -3.11 -16.76 7.06
C ASP A 99 -2.08 -16.00 7.91
N VAL A 100 -2.51 -15.59 9.10
CA VAL A 100 -1.71 -14.75 10.01
C VAL A 100 -0.49 -15.49 10.53
N ASP A 101 -0.61 -16.79 10.82
CA ASP A 101 0.52 -17.58 11.32
C ASP A 101 1.60 -17.74 10.24
N ALA A 102 1.21 -18.03 9.00
CA ALA A 102 2.14 -18.08 7.88
C ALA A 102 2.76 -16.72 7.57
N ALA A 103 1.99 -15.63 7.74
CA ALA A 103 2.49 -14.27 7.54
C ALA A 103 3.55 -13.89 8.58
N ILE A 104 3.32 -14.18 9.86
CA ILE A 104 4.29 -13.97 10.95
C ILE A 104 5.56 -14.76 10.70
N ALA A 105 5.44 -16.03 10.31
CA ALA A 105 6.59 -16.87 9.97
C ALA A 105 7.38 -16.33 8.77
N ALA A 106 6.69 -15.80 7.76
CA ALA A 106 7.31 -15.23 6.58
C ALA A 106 8.01 -13.89 6.87
N GLN A 107 7.39 -12.98 7.62
CA GLN A 107 7.95 -11.67 7.98
C GLN A 107 9.27 -11.82 8.76
N ASN A 108 9.32 -12.77 9.69
CA ASN A 108 10.53 -13.06 10.49
C ASN A 108 11.60 -13.88 9.74
N ASN A 109 11.38 -14.14 8.45
CA ASN A 109 12.28 -14.91 7.58
C ASN A 109 12.42 -14.27 6.19
N ILE A 110 12.36 -12.94 6.17
CA ILE A 110 12.67 -12.10 5.01
C ILE A 110 14.13 -11.69 5.05
#